data_AF-A0A816Q325-F1
#
_entry.id   AF-A0A816Q325-F1
#
_cell.length_a   1.000
_cell.length_b   1.000
_cell.length_c   1.000
_cell.angle_alpha   90.00
_cell.angle_beta   90.00
_cell.angle_gamma   90.00
#
_symmetry.space_group_name_H-M   'P 1'
#
loop_
_entity.id
_entity.type
_entity.pdbx_description
1 polymer ?
#
loop_
_entity_poly.entity_id
_entity_poly.type
_entity_poly.pdbx_seq_one_letter_code
_entity_poly.pdbx_strand_id
1 'polypeptide(L)'
;MSVGRFMAPVLKSLPYFVKKAANYHIAQFCGLEPFQWHRIQDLYINERGGDSGPVTAKFLEMHVHGDPEPNMSSITYREVDEIRKQYALNIYKTIVMPAYYGRA
;
A
#
# COMPACT_ATOMS: atom_id res chain seq x y z
N MET A 1 -6.05 -23.43 -1.98
CA MET A 1 -6.79 -22.56 -2.93
C MET A 1 -5.82 -21.56 -3.54
N SER A 2 -5.85 -21.30 -4.85
CA SER A 2 -4.89 -20.39 -5.49
C SER A 2 -5.28 -18.92 -5.32
N VAL A 3 -4.29 -18.04 -5.23
CA VAL A 3 -4.45 -16.57 -5.13
C VAL A 3 -5.29 -16.03 -6.30
N GLY A 4 -5.12 -16.60 -7.50
CA GLY A 4 -5.88 -16.19 -8.69
C GLY A 4 -7.40 -16.33 -8.54
N ARG A 5 -7.88 -17.35 -7.81
CA ARG A 5 -9.32 -17.52 -7.54
C ARG A 5 -9.88 -16.35 -6.71
N PHE A 6 -9.11 -15.83 -5.76
CA PHE A 6 -9.51 -14.70 -4.93
C PHE A 6 -9.34 -13.35 -5.64
N MET A 7 -8.34 -13.23 -6.52
CA MET A 7 -8.10 -12.01 -7.29
C MET A 7 -9.14 -11.81 -8.41
N ALA A 8 -9.64 -12.88 -9.03
CA ALA A 8 -10.59 -12.82 -10.14
C ALA A 8 -11.78 -11.85 -9.93
N PRO A 9 -12.54 -11.89 -8.82
CA PRO A 9 -13.63 -10.94 -8.59
C PRO A 9 -13.15 -9.48 -8.40
N VAL A 10 -11.98 -9.27 -7.80
CA VAL A 10 -11.38 -7.93 -7.64
C VAL A 10 -11.05 -7.33 -9.01
N LEU A 11 -10.37 -8.11 -9.86
CA LEU A 11 -9.94 -7.67 -11.19
C LEU A 11 -11.10 -7.40 -12.13
N LYS A 12 -12.19 -8.17 -12.02
CA LYS A 12 -13.41 -7.96 -12.79
C LYS A 12 -14.17 -6.70 -12.36
N SER A 13 -14.07 -6.30 -11.09
CA SER A 13 -14.82 -5.15 -10.55
C SER A 13 -14.07 -3.82 -10.64
N LEU A 14 -12.73 -3.84 -10.62
CA LEU A 14 -11.88 -2.64 -10.71
C LEU A 14 -12.23 -1.68 -11.86
N PRO A 15 -12.47 -2.13 -13.12
CA PRO A 15 -12.86 -1.25 -14.21
C PRO A 15 -14.10 -0.39 -13.91
N TYR A 16 -15.08 -0.97 -13.22
CA TYR A 16 -16.32 -0.28 -12.87
C TYR A 16 -16.07 0.78 -11.80
N PHE A 17 -15.19 0.50 -10.83
CA PHE A 17 -14.77 1.48 -9.84
C PHE A 17 -13.99 2.62 -10.46
N VAL A 18 -13.03 2.31 -11.34
CA VAL A 18 -12.25 3.33 -12.05
C VAL A 18 -13.17 4.21 -12.90
N LYS A 19 -14.11 3.63 -13.66
CA LYS A 19 -15.08 4.39 -14.45
C LYS A 19 -15.93 5.34 -13.59
N LYS A 20 -16.27 4.93 -12.37
CA LYS A 20 -17.10 5.73 -11.45
C LYS A 20 -16.28 6.81 -10.72
N ALA A 21 -15.06 6.48 -10.30
CA ALA A 21 -14.23 7.33 -9.43
C ALA A 21 -13.32 8.27 -10.22
N ALA A 22 -12.84 7.85 -11.39
CA ALA A 22 -12.01 8.66 -12.27
C ALA A 22 -12.88 9.29 -13.36
N ASN A 23 -12.62 10.56 -13.69
CA ASN A 23 -13.21 11.19 -14.86
C ASN A 23 -12.69 10.42 -16.10
N TYR A 24 -13.58 9.72 -16.80
CA TYR A 24 -13.22 8.80 -17.88
C TYR A 24 -12.45 9.46 -19.02
N HIS A 25 -12.56 10.79 -19.16
CA HIS A 25 -11.78 11.57 -20.13
C HIS A 25 -10.30 11.70 -19.76
N ILE A 26 -9.94 11.52 -18.48
CA ILE A 26 -8.57 11.65 -17.96
C ILE A 26 -7.94 10.28 -17.77
N ALA A 27 -8.73 9.27 -17.38
CA ALA A 27 -8.24 7.91 -17.29
C ALA A 27 -7.92 7.41 -18.70
N GLN A 28 -6.67 6.99 -18.96
CA GLN A 28 -6.25 6.29 -20.19
C GLN A 28 -6.95 4.92 -20.38
N PHE A 29 -8.06 4.70 -19.69
CA PHE A 29 -8.76 3.43 -19.58
C PHE A 29 -10.05 3.49 -20.41
N CYS A 30 -9.97 2.98 -21.65
CA CYS A 30 -11.10 2.88 -22.56
C CYS A 30 -11.65 1.45 -22.54
N GLY A 31 -12.36 1.05 -21.48
CA GLY A 31 -12.99 -0.28 -21.46
C GLY A 31 -13.59 -0.72 -20.13
N LEU A 32 -14.15 -1.94 -20.11
CA LEU A 32 -14.57 -2.67 -18.92
C LEU A 32 -13.86 -4.01 -18.79
N GLU A 33 -12.77 -4.20 -19.56
CA GLU A 33 -11.97 -5.41 -19.52
C GLU A 33 -11.33 -5.61 -18.15
N PRO A 34 -11.30 -6.85 -17.61
CA PRO A 34 -10.70 -7.12 -16.32
C PRO A 34 -9.23 -6.71 -16.25
N PHE A 35 -8.83 -6.15 -15.11
CA PHE A 35 -7.43 -5.85 -14.85
C PHE A 35 -6.60 -7.13 -14.81
N GLN A 36 -5.32 -7.01 -15.13
CA GLN A 36 -4.35 -8.08 -14.94
C GLN A 36 -3.68 -7.95 -13.58
N TRP A 37 -3.14 -9.06 -13.10
CA TRP A 37 -2.38 -9.11 -11.87
C TRP A 37 -1.18 -10.04 -12.04
N HIS A 38 -0.14 -9.74 -11.29
CA HIS A 38 1.03 -10.58 -11.16
C HIS A 38 1.43 -10.58 -9.68
N ARG A 39 1.72 -11.77 -9.14
CA ARG A 39 2.31 -11.89 -7.81
C ARG A 39 3.81 -11.67 -7.94
N ILE A 40 4.29 -10.58 -7.35
CA ILE A 40 5.72 -10.37 -7.13
C ILE A 40 6.20 -11.46 -6.17
N GLN A 41 7.23 -12.18 -6.60
CA GLN A 41 7.85 -13.24 -5.80
C GLN A 41 8.81 -12.64 -4.77
N ASP A 42 9.11 -13.41 -3.72
CA ASP A 42 10.13 -13.07 -2.72
C ASP A 42 9.91 -11.76 -1.94
N LEU A 43 8.72 -11.15 -2.05
CA LEU A 43 8.32 -10.06 -1.17
C LEU A 43 8.15 -10.55 0.27
N TYR A 44 8.44 -9.65 1.21
CA TYR A 44 8.12 -9.88 2.62
C TYR A 44 6.65 -10.29 2.80
N ILE A 45 6.43 -11.40 3.50
CA ILE A 45 5.12 -11.91 3.85
C ILE A 45 4.86 -11.60 5.32
N ASN A 46 3.85 -10.79 5.58
CA ASN A 46 3.43 -10.52 6.94
C ASN A 46 2.65 -11.70 7.51
N GLU A 47 3.27 -12.44 8.43
CA GLU A 47 2.61 -13.50 9.20
C GLU A 47 2.12 -13.01 10.58
N ARG A 48 2.49 -11.79 11.01
CA ARG A 48 2.08 -11.21 12.29
C ARG A 48 0.76 -10.44 12.15
N GLY A 49 -0.17 -10.70 13.08
CA GLY A 49 -1.41 -9.95 13.18
C GLY A 49 -1.14 -8.47 13.48
N GLY A 50 -1.85 -7.56 12.80
CA GLY A 50 -1.79 -6.12 13.05
C GLY A 50 -0.68 -5.35 12.32
N ASP A 51 0.16 -6.03 11.54
CA ASP A 51 1.23 -5.41 10.74
C ASP A 51 0.81 -5.10 9.29
N SER A 52 -0.36 -5.57 8.84
CA SER A 52 -0.82 -5.37 7.45
C SER A 52 -0.91 -3.89 7.07
N GLY A 53 -1.42 -3.04 7.97
CA GLY A 53 -1.51 -1.59 7.76
C GLY A 53 -0.15 -0.90 7.52
N PRO A 54 0.80 -0.93 8.49
CA PRO A 54 2.11 -0.30 8.32
C PRO A 54 2.90 -0.90 7.15
N VAL A 55 2.83 -2.22 6.95
CA VAL A 55 3.52 -2.88 5.82
C VAL A 55 2.96 -2.41 4.47
N THR A 56 1.63 -2.29 4.34
CA THR A 56 0.99 -1.77 3.11
C THR A 56 1.44 -0.35 2.81
N ALA A 57 1.46 0.53 3.81
CA ALA A 57 1.92 1.91 3.63
C ALA A 57 3.38 1.97 3.19
N LYS A 58 4.26 1.14 3.79
CA LYS A 58 5.67 1.10 3.42
C LYS A 58 5.89 0.55 2.01
N PHE A 59 5.15 -0.47 1.60
CA PHE A 59 5.23 -1.01 0.24
C PHE A 59 4.84 0.05 -0.80
N LEU A 60 3.78 0.84 -0.54
CA LEU A 60 3.39 1.95 -1.41
C LEU A 60 4.50 3.01 -1.48
N GLU A 61 5.08 3.38 -0.34
CA GLU A 61 6.20 4.32 -0.28
C GLU A 61 7.39 3.83 -1.11
N MET A 62 7.84 2.60 -0.90
CA MET A 62 8.97 2.02 -1.63
C MET A 62 8.66 1.90 -3.13
N HIS A 63 7.45 1.50 -3.50
CA HIS A 63 7.04 1.35 -4.91
C HIS A 63 7.12 2.68 -5.65
N VAL A 64 6.64 3.78 -5.05
CA VAL A 64 6.70 5.12 -5.64
C VAL A 64 8.15 5.60 -5.82
N HIS A 65 9.09 5.11 -5.02
CA HIS A 65 10.51 5.44 -5.11
C HIS A 65 11.32 4.44 -5.95
N GLY A 66 10.67 3.51 -6.65
CA GLY A 66 11.35 2.53 -7.51
C GLY A 66 11.97 1.36 -6.76
N ASP A 67 11.46 1.04 -5.56
CA ASP A 67 11.91 -0.04 -4.68
C ASP A 67 13.42 0.02 -4.36
N PRO A 68 13.88 1.03 -3.59
CA PRO A 68 15.30 1.20 -3.28
C PRO A 68 15.78 0.20 -2.22
N GLU A 69 17.10 -0.06 -2.21
CA GLU A 69 17.76 -0.92 -1.22
C GLU A 69 17.36 -0.55 0.23
N PRO A 70 17.03 -1.54 1.10
CA PRO A 70 17.26 -2.97 0.91
C PRO A 70 16.15 -3.70 0.12
N ASN A 71 15.24 -2.99 -0.55
CA ASN A 71 14.10 -3.50 -1.32
C ASN A 71 13.02 -4.16 -0.45
N MET A 72 11.79 -4.23 -0.95
CA MET A 72 10.65 -4.76 -0.19
C MET A 72 10.81 -6.24 0.22
N SER A 73 11.64 -7.01 -0.50
CA SER A 73 11.94 -8.41 -0.21
C SER A 73 12.75 -8.60 1.07
N SER A 74 13.59 -7.64 1.42
CA SER A 74 14.54 -7.77 2.54
C SER A 74 13.97 -7.32 3.87
N ILE A 75 12.70 -6.88 3.89
CA ILE A 75 12.02 -6.44 5.11
C ILE A 75 11.95 -7.60 6.11
N THR A 76 12.33 -7.31 7.34
CA THR A 76 12.31 -8.21 8.48
C THR A 76 11.28 -7.74 9.51
N TYR A 77 10.90 -8.63 10.42
CA TYR A 77 10.03 -8.29 11.55
C TYR A 77 10.57 -7.12 12.39
N ARG A 78 11.90 -7.03 12.56
CA ARG A 78 12.54 -5.93 13.27
C ARG A 78 12.36 -4.60 12.53
N GLU A 79 12.52 -4.60 11.20
CA GLU A 79 12.29 -3.39 10.41
C GLU A 79 10.83 -2.97 10.44
N VAL A 80 9.88 -3.92 10.44
CA VAL A 80 8.46 -3.60 10.64
C VAL A 80 8.22 -2.92 11.98
N ASP A 81 8.88 -3.37 13.05
CA ASP A 81 8.77 -2.73 14.37
C ASP A 81 9.33 -1.29 14.35
N GLU A 82 10.43 -1.05 13.65
CA GLU A 82 10.98 0.30 13.47
C GLU A 82 10.07 1.19 12.59
N ILE A 83 9.49 0.64 11.52
CA ILE A 83 8.51 1.34 10.67
C ILE A 83 7.31 1.80 11.53
N ARG A 84 6.79 0.91 12.39
CA ARG A 84 5.68 1.23 13.30
C ARG A 84 6.05 2.37 14.26
N LYS A 85 7.23 2.32 14.87
CA LYS A 85 7.73 3.39 15.76
C LYS A 85 7.84 4.70 15.00
N GLN A 86 8.41 4.67 13.80
CA GLN A 86 8.58 5.86 12.97
C GLN A 86 7.24 6.48 12.59
N TYR A 87 6.26 5.66 12.18
CA TYR A 87 4.92 6.14 11.85
C TYR A 87 4.21 6.72 13.07
N ALA A 88 4.31 6.10 14.25
CA ALA A 88 3.76 6.65 15.49
C ALA A 88 4.39 8.01 15.84
N LEU A 89 5.71 8.12 15.74
CA LEU A 89 6.42 9.39 15.98
C LEU A 89 6.05 10.46 14.95
N ASN A 90 5.88 10.09 13.68
CA ASN A 90 5.47 11.02 12.64
C ASN A 90 4.06 11.57 12.93
N ILE A 91 3.09 10.70 13.22
CA ILE A 91 1.72 11.10 13.60
C ILE A 91 1.75 12.01 14.84
N TYR A 92 2.54 11.67 15.85
CA TYR A 92 2.70 12.50 17.04
C TYR A 92 3.22 13.89 16.68
N LYS A 93 4.27 14.00 15.86
CA LYS A 93 4.84 15.28 15.45
C LYS A 93 3.93 16.11 14.54
N THR A 94 3.13 15.46 13.68
CA THR A 94 2.34 16.17 12.66
C THR A 94 0.93 16.52 13.12
N ILE A 95 0.35 15.73 14.04
CA ILE A 95 -1.04 15.90 14.48
C ILE A 95 -1.09 16.32 15.95
N VAL A 96 -0.39 15.57 16.82
CA VAL A 96 -0.50 15.77 18.28
C VAL A 96 0.22 17.04 18.71
N MET A 97 1.51 17.18 18.38
CA MET A 97 2.30 18.36 18.79
C MET A 97 1.65 19.68 18.34
N PRO A 98 1.22 19.87 17.07
CA PRO A 98 0.59 21.12 16.66
C PRO A 98 -0.74 21.41 17.36
N ALA A 99 -1.45 20.39 17.84
CA ALA A 99 -2.70 20.56 18.59
C ALA A 99 -2.46 21.10 20.02
N TYR A 100 -1.31 20.80 20.62
CA TYR A 100 -0.97 21.23 21.98
C TYR A 100 -0.05 22.45 22.04
N TYR A 101 0.81 22.63 21.04
CA TYR A 101 1.82 23.68 20.98
C TYR A 101 1.52 24.68 19.85
N GLY A 102 0.28 25.15 19.78
CA GLY A 102 -0.24 25.99 18.68
C GLY A 102 0.78 26.96 18.09
N ARG A 103 0.78 27.07 16.74
CA ARG A 103 1.74 27.86 15.94
C ARG A 103 2.22 29.09 16.70
N ALA A 104 3.49 29.06 17.11
CA ALA A 104 4.21 30.27 17.53
C ALA A 104 4.21 31.29 16.38
#